data_AF-S5LZ65-F1
#
_entry.id   AF-S5LZ65-F1
#
_cell.length_a   1.000
_cell.length_b   1.000
_cell.length_c   1.000
_cell.angle_alpha   90.00
_cell.angle_beta   90.00
_cell.angle_gamma   90.00
#
_symmetry.space_group_name_H-M   'P 1'
#
loop_
_entity.id
_entity.type
_entity.pdbx_description
1 polymer ?
#
loop_
_entity_poly.entity_id
_entity_poly.type
_entity_poly.pdbx_seq_one_letter_code
_entity_poly.pdbx_strand_id
1 'polypeptide(L)'
;MKRKLKIISWYIFFIYFFAFLVLSAVMAQLDPAPRYHVFNWYNRIFADMSFWTTQTNWMFFIFFLFVALDGKWGLWKPGKIAWINFLSYFTLTMGLFWSALTGTLSNQDINSNPLVSYANVYNTFIKWFITVTTHLVTYIIAMTYFFVFIKKEKIDIASFYKKELLIGWIYPIFYLLFVIIRMTIMNKLGSDYFLNQISAKEQLWLEDKYEWVIKLLEDDNSKIGIFSTPYFFFNPNVKNGIELLTTGTIFCLFLIVLCQYFMIWLNNLCIKEKSKKERNVFSTTKEEKVLGIITILLSAIFISLAIYKLTDIDKYNFSDKNSVLYDFMYLFLYIIILLFNISSIVFTILKITNVYNNPTLNFITTVMSSLFALNFYFASVIILLPLIYEKIYLNKKIPSNI
;
A
#
# COMPACT_ATOMS: atom_id res chain seq x y z
N MET A 1 -25.07 -19.48 -20.36
CA MET A 1 -25.99 -19.11 -19.26
C MET A 1 -27.04 -18.13 -19.79
N LYS A 2 -28.34 -18.35 -19.53
CA LYS A 2 -29.39 -17.42 -20.00
C LYS A 2 -29.15 -16.02 -19.39
N ARG A 3 -29.27 -14.95 -20.18
CA ARG A 3 -29.00 -13.55 -19.76
C ARG A 3 -29.65 -13.17 -18.42
N LYS A 4 -30.89 -13.64 -18.18
CA LYS A 4 -31.63 -13.42 -16.94
C LYS A 4 -30.95 -14.05 -15.71
N LEU A 5 -30.43 -15.28 -15.83
CA LEU A 5 -29.74 -15.96 -14.74
C LEU A 5 -28.45 -15.23 -14.35
N LYS A 6 -27.72 -14.69 -15.33
CA LYS A 6 -26.54 -13.84 -15.08
C LYS A 6 -26.91 -12.65 -14.20
N ILE A 7 -27.96 -11.92 -14.58
CA ILE A 7 -28.43 -10.74 -13.87
C ILE A 7 -28.86 -11.07 -12.43
N ILE A 8 -29.63 -12.15 -12.25
CA ILE A 8 -30.10 -12.56 -10.91
C ILE A 8 -28.92 -12.93 -10.00
N SER A 9 -27.98 -13.76 -10.48
CA SER A 9 -26.78 -14.11 -9.71
C SER A 9 -25.97 -12.86 -9.33
N TRP A 10 -25.95 -11.83 -10.18
CA TRP A 10 -25.28 -10.56 -9.88
C TRP A 10 -25.96 -9.76 -8.78
N TYR A 11 -27.29 -9.63 -8.80
CA TYR A 11 -28.00 -8.95 -7.73
C TYR A 11 -27.82 -9.66 -6.39
N ILE A 12 -27.87 -11.00 -6.39
CA ILE A 12 -27.63 -11.80 -5.18
C ILE A 12 -26.23 -11.55 -4.65
N PHE A 13 -25.20 -11.63 -5.51
CA PHE A 13 -23.83 -11.33 -5.11
C PHE A 13 -23.67 -9.90 -4.58
N PHE A 14 -24.30 -8.93 -5.22
CA PHE A 14 -24.21 -7.54 -4.82
C PHE A 14 -24.87 -7.27 -3.47
N ILE A 15 -26.09 -7.78 -3.25
CA ILE A 15 -26.79 -7.67 -1.97
C ILE A 15 -25.97 -8.36 -0.88
N TYR A 16 -25.47 -9.56 -1.16
CA TYR A 16 -24.58 -10.30 -0.26
C TYR A 16 -23.33 -9.48 0.09
N PHE A 17 -22.63 -8.95 -0.91
CA PHE A 17 -21.41 -8.18 -0.70
C PHE A 17 -21.66 -6.85 0.01
N PHE A 18 -22.78 -6.19 -0.25
CA PHE A 18 -23.17 -4.99 0.48
C PHE A 18 -23.50 -5.27 1.95
N ALA A 19 -24.35 -6.27 2.21
CA ALA A 19 -24.67 -6.70 3.57
C ALA A 19 -23.41 -7.09 4.33
N PHE A 20 -22.47 -7.71 3.63
CA PHE A 20 -21.17 -8.06 4.14
C PHE A 20 -20.32 -6.84 4.52
N LEU A 21 -20.24 -5.81 3.67
CA LEU A 21 -19.52 -4.57 3.99
C LEU A 21 -20.13 -3.84 5.18
N VAL A 22 -21.46 -3.80 5.27
CA VAL A 22 -22.17 -3.25 6.43
C VAL A 22 -21.83 -4.05 7.69
N LEU A 23 -21.85 -5.38 7.63
CA LEU A 23 -21.47 -6.24 8.75
C LEU A 23 -20.02 -6.00 9.18
N SER A 24 -19.08 -5.87 8.23
CA SER A 24 -17.69 -5.54 8.51
C SER A 24 -17.56 -4.20 9.23
N ALA A 25 -18.24 -3.16 8.74
CA ALA A 25 -18.21 -1.84 9.36
C ALA A 25 -18.83 -1.84 10.77
N VAL A 26 -19.92 -2.58 10.98
CA VAL A 26 -20.55 -2.76 12.30
C VAL A 26 -19.60 -3.49 13.26
N MET A 27 -18.95 -4.55 12.81
CA MET A 27 -17.99 -5.29 13.63
C MET A 27 -16.76 -4.46 14.00
N ALA A 28 -16.30 -3.58 13.11
CA ALA A 28 -15.24 -2.61 13.42
C ALA A 28 -15.64 -1.61 14.53
N GLN A 29 -16.93 -1.45 14.82
CA GLN A 29 -17.41 -0.64 15.95
C GLN A 29 -17.59 -1.45 17.23
N LEU A 30 -18.17 -2.65 17.11
CA LEU A 30 -18.53 -3.49 18.25
C LEU A 30 -17.33 -4.22 18.87
N ASP A 31 -16.39 -4.67 18.04
CA ASP A 31 -15.26 -5.48 18.45
C ASP A 31 -14.01 -5.12 17.59
N PRO A 32 -13.50 -3.89 17.70
CA PRO A 32 -12.35 -3.42 16.91
C PRO A 32 -11.05 -4.19 17.23
N ALA A 33 -9.97 -3.82 16.54
CA ALA A 33 -8.62 -4.22 16.96
C ALA A 33 -8.33 -3.68 18.38
N PRO A 34 -7.56 -4.37 19.24
CA PRO A 34 -7.26 -3.93 20.60
C PRO A 34 -6.84 -2.45 20.71
N ARG A 35 -5.89 -2.03 19.86
CA ARG A 35 -5.40 -0.64 19.80
C ARG A 35 -6.45 0.42 19.43
N TYR A 36 -7.60 0.03 18.90
CA TYR A 36 -8.67 0.94 18.48
C TYR A 36 -9.82 1.02 19.49
N HIS A 37 -9.77 0.27 20.60
CA HIS A 37 -10.71 0.44 21.71
C HIS A 37 -10.53 1.80 22.40
N VAL A 38 -9.34 2.41 22.27
CA VAL A 38 -9.06 3.79 22.74
C VAL A 38 -9.79 4.88 21.94
N PHE A 39 -10.42 4.51 20.83
CA PHE A 39 -11.12 5.46 19.95
C PHE A 39 -12.62 5.45 20.23
N ASN A 40 -13.23 6.61 20.13
CA ASN A 40 -14.69 6.75 20.02
C ASN A 40 -15.19 6.25 18.65
N TRP A 41 -16.51 6.24 18.45
CA TRP A 41 -17.15 5.67 17.26
C TRP A 41 -16.64 6.26 15.93
N TYR A 42 -16.47 7.59 15.82
CA TYR A 42 -16.05 8.19 14.55
C TYR A 42 -14.56 7.92 14.28
N ASN A 43 -13.71 7.95 15.30
CA ASN A 43 -12.30 7.61 15.17
C ASN A 43 -12.09 6.12 14.84
N ARG A 44 -12.97 5.23 15.32
CA ARG A 44 -13.01 3.81 14.91
C ARG A 44 -13.32 3.66 13.42
N ILE A 45 -14.25 4.44 12.86
CA ILE A 45 -14.52 4.42 11.41
C ILE A 45 -13.28 4.82 10.61
N PHE A 46 -12.59 5.91 11.00
CA PHE A 46 -11.36 6.31 10.32
C PHE A 46 -10.22 5.31 10.49
N ALA A 47 -10.15 4.64 11.65
CA ALA A 47 -9.20 3.56 11.88
C ALA A 47 -9.49 2.35 10.99
N ASP A 48 -10.75 1.95 10.83
CA ASP A 48 -11.14 0.87 9.92
C ASP A 48 -10.85 1.23 8.46
N MET A 49 -11.17 2.46 8.05
CA MET A 49 -10.86 2.98 6.71
C MET A 49 -9.36 3.16 6.49
N SER A 50 -8.50 3.05 7.51
CA SER A 50 -7.06 3.04 7.30
C SER A 50 -6.55 1.70 6.76
N PHE A 51 -7.29 0.60 6.92
CA PHE A 51 -6.89 -0.67 6.34
C PHE A 51 -7.04 -0.63 4.83
N TRP A 52 -5.97 -0.97 4.12
CA TRP A 52 -5.97 -1.07 2.65
C TRP A 52 -7.02 -2.08 2.20
N THR A 53 -7.18 -3.18 2.93
CA THR A 53 -8.23 -4.17 2.70
C THR A 53 -9.62 -3.55 2.74
N THR A 54 -9.98 -2.81 3.79
CA THR A 54 -11.28 -2.14 3.91
C THR A 54 -11.52 -1.21 2.72
N GLN A 55 -10.56 -0.33 2.41
CA GLN A 55 -10.69 0.60 1.29
C GLN A 55 -10.85 -0.10 -0.06
N THR A 56 -10.05 -1.13 -0.35
CA THR A 56 -10.14 -1.86 -1.64
C THR A 56 -11.45 -2.62 -1.80
N ASN A 57 -12.06 -3.08 -0.71
CA ASN A 57 -13.39 -3.70 -0.75
C ASN A 57 -14.50 -2.67 -1.01
N TRP A 58 -14.40 -1.48 -0.42
CA TRP A 58 -15.29 -0.36 -0.76
C TRP A 58 -15.08 0.12 -2.20
N MET A 59 -13.84 0.21 -2.67
CA MET A 59 -13.55 0.49 -4.07
C MET A 59 -14.12 -0.58 -4.99
N PHE A 60 -14.06 -1.87 -4.61
CA PHE A 60 -14.70 -2.94 -5.35
C PHE A 60 -16.21 -2.76 -5.37
N PHE A 61 -16.85 -2.43 -4.26
CA PHE A 61 -18.27 -2.13 -4.22
C PHE A 61 -18.67 -0.98 -5.18
N ILE A 62 -17.93 0.12 -5.11
CA ILE A 62 -18.10 1.30 -5.98
C ILE A 62 -17.87 0.92 -7.43
N PHE A 63 -16.76 0.22 -7.71
CA PHE A 63 -16.46 -0.29 -9.04
C PHE A 63 -17.64 -1.13 -9.53
N PHE A 64 -18.13 -2.09 -8.75
CA PHE A 64 -19.28 -2.94 -9.09
C PHE A 64 -20.56 -2.16 -9.37
N LEU A 65 -20.91 -1.18 -8.53
CA LEU A 65 -22.06 -0.29 -8.74
C LEU A 65 -22.01 0.38 -10.11
N PHE A 66 -20.83 0.85 -10.52
CA PHE A 66 -20.67 1.59 -11.78
C PHE A 66 -20.37 0.70 -13.00
N VAL A 67 -19.82 -0.51 -12.79
CA VAL A 67 -19.20 -1.37 -13.81
C VAL A 67 -19.98 -2.63 -14.16
N ALA A 68 -20.46 -3.36 -13.14
CA ALA A 68 -20.88 -4.74 -13.32
C ALA A 68 -22.25 -4.84 -14.04
N LEU A 69 -22.99 -3.73 -14.06
CA LEU A 69 -24.27 -3.58 -14.72
C LEU A 69 -24.14 -3.18 -16.20
N ASP A 70 -23.29 -3.90 -16.95
CA ASP A 70 -23.13 -3.96 -18.42
C ASP A 70 -23.84 -2.86 -19.25
N GLY A 71 -23.49 -1.58 -19.00
CA GLY A 71 -23.95 -0.38 -19.71
C GLY A 71 -25.46 -0.10 -19.78
N LYS A 72 -26.33 -0.99 -19.28
CA LYS A 72 -27.78 -0.78 -19.27
C LYS A 72 -28.28 -0.17 -17.95
N TRP A 73 -27.50 -0.33 -16.88
CA TRP A 73 -27.76 0.26 -15.55
C TRP A 73 -26.50 0.76 -14.85
N GLY A 74 -25.30 0.41 -15.32
CA GLY A 74 -24.04 1.04 -14.91
C GLY A 74 -23.74 2.26 -15.78
N LEU A 75 -23.18 3.32 -15.17
CA LEU A 75 -22.84 4.56 -15.89
C LEU A 75 -21.77 4.35 -16.97
N TRP A 76 -20.97 3.28 -16.86
CA TRP A 76 -19.83 3.05 -17.76
C TRP A 76 -19.49 1.56 -17.90
N LYS A 77 -19.06 1.12 -19.10
CA LYS A 77 -18.44 -0.19 -19.31
C LYS A 77 -16.93 -0.03 -19.16
N PRO A 78 -16.30 -0.54 -18.09
CA PRO A 78 -14.87 -0.37 -17.95
C PRO A 78 -14.13 -1.21 -18.98
N GLY A 79 -13.11 -0.60 -19.57
CA GLY A 79 -12.17 -1.32 -20.42
C GLY A 79 -11.38 -2.38 -19.63
N LYS A 80 -10.74 -3.29 -20.36
CA LYS A 80 -9.82 -4.31 -19.84
C LYS A 80 -8.75 -3.77 -18.89
N ILE A 81 -8.28 -2.54 -19.13
CA ILE A 81 -7.23 -1.91 -18.34
C ILE A 81 -7.70 -1.60 -16.92
N ALA A 82 -8.94 -1.10 -16.78
CA ALA A 82 -9.53 -0.85 -15.48
C ALA A 82 -9.70 -2.15 -14.68
N TRP A 83 -10.08 -3.26 -15.33
CA TRP A 83 -10.10 -4.58 -14.71
C TRP A 83 -8.72 -5.05 -14.26
N ILE A 84 -7.69 -4.85 -15.07
CA ILE A 84 -6.30 -5.20 -14.71
C ILE A 84 -5.85 -4.40 -13.49
N ASN A 85 -6.03 -3.08 -13.49
CA ASN A 85 -5.68 -2.24 -12.35
C ASN A 85 -6.43 -2.67 -11.09
N PHE A 86 -7.75 -2.85 -11.21
CA PHE A 86 -8.58 -3.31 -10.10
C PHE A 86 -8.10 -4.64 -9.51
N LEU A 87 -7.91 -5.66 -10.34
CA LEU A 87 -7.47 -6.98 -9.88
C LEU A 87 -6.04 -6.96 -9.37
N SER A 88 -5.20 -6.05 -9.88
CA SER A 88 -3.84 -5.87 -9.36
C SER A 88 -3.89 -5.33 -7.93
N TYR A 89 -4.73 -4.33 -7.65
CA TYR A 89 -4.95 -3.83 -6.29
C TYR A 89 -5.47 -4.92 -5.38
N PHE A 90 -6.43 -5.70 -5.86
CA PHE A 90 -7.04 -6.75 -5.05
C PHE A 90 -6.04 -7.88 -4.77
N THR A 91 -5.25 -8.28 -5.77
CA THR A 91 -4.19 -9.30 -5.63
C THR A 91 -3.11 -8.85 -4.64
N LEU A 92 -2.64 -7.60 -4.75
CA LEU A 92 -1.70 -7.02 -3.80
C LEU A 92 -2.25 -7.07 -2.37
N THR A 93 -3.49 -6.63 -2.20
CA THR A 93 -4.18 -6.64 -0.91
C THR A 93 -4.22 -8.04 -0.31
N MET A 94 -4.51 -9.07 -1.12
CA MET A 94 -4.52 -10.46 -0.64
C MET A 94 -3.13 -10.96 -0.29
N GLY A 95 -2.11 -10.67 -1.11
CA GLY A 95 -0.74 -11.02 -0.79
C GLY A 95 -0.29 -10.43 0.54
N LEU A 96 -0.55 -9.15 0.78
CA LEU A 96 -0.21 -8.46 2.03
C LEU A 96 -1.01 -8.99 3.22
N PHE A 97 -2.31 -9.21 3.04
CA PHE A 97 -3.18 -9.71 4.10
C PHE A 97 -2.77 -11.12 4.57
N TRP A 98 -2.65 -12.08 3.64
CA TRP A 98 -2.36 -13.48 3.99
C TRP A 98 -0.93 -13.69 4.50
N SER A 99 0.03 -12.89 4.02
CA SER A 99 1.39 -12.90 4.58
C SER A 99 1.42 -12.38 6.02
N ALA A 100 0.73 -11.27 6.30
CA ALA A 100 0.62 -10.73 7.66
C ALA A 100 -0.09 -11.72 8.60
N LEU A 101 -1.20 -12.33 8.16
CA LEU A 101 -1.95 -13.31 8.96
C LEU A 101 -1.10 -14.54 9.32
N THR A 102 -0.29 -15.03 8.39
CA THR A 102 0.59 -16.20 8.64
C THR A 102 1.62 -15.87 9.72
N GLY A 103 2.19 -14.65 9.69
CA GLY A 103 3.11 -14.18 10.71
C GLY A 103 2.47 -14.06 12.10
N THR A 104 1.24 -13.55 12.18
CA THR A 104 0.56 -13.33 13.48
C THR A 104 0.02 -14.61 14.11
N LEU A 105 -0.34 -15.61 13.30
CA LEU A 105 -0.72 -16.93 13.80
C LEU A 105 0.48 -17.72 14.35
N SER A 106 1.70 -17.43 13.86
CA SER A 106 2.91 -18.15 14.30
C SER A 106 3.41 -17.76 15.69
N ASN A 107 3.15 -16.52 16.12
CA ASN A 107 3.52 -16.01 17.44
C ASN A 107 2.59 -14.84 17.84
N GLN A 108 1.79 -15.04 18.88
CA GLN A 108 0.81 -14.06 19.40
C GLN A 108 1.35 -13.22 20.57
N ASP A 109 2.57 -13.46 21.04
CA ASP A 109 3.16 -12.66 22.09
C ASP A 109 3.73 -11.35 21.51
N ILE A 110 3.18 -10.22 21.95
CA ILE A 110 3.59 -8.89 21.49
C ILE A 110 5.02 -8.53 21.86
N ASN A 111 5.53 -9.09 22.97
CA ASN A 111 6.89 -8.83 23.44
C ASN A 111 7.93 -9.58 22.63
N SER A 112 7.55 -10.57 21.84
CA SER A 112 8.44 -11.30 20.94
C SER A 112 8.07 -11.13 19.47
N ASN A 113 6.89 -10.58 19.18
CA ASN A 113 6.41 -10.28 17.84
C ASN A 113 5.69 -8.92 17.81
N PRO A 114 6.38 -7.81 17.52
CA PRO A 114 5.76 -6.48 17.46
C PRO A 114 4.70 -6.36 16.36
N LEU A 115 4.66 -7.28 15.39
CA LEU A 115 3.61 -7.34 14.36
C LEU A 115 2.23 -7.61 14.96
N VAL A 116 2.16 -8.24 16.14
CA VAL A 116 0.90 -8.49 16.86
C VAL A 116 0.21 -7.17 17.20
N SER A 117 0.96 -6.10 17.50
CA SER A 117 0.38 -4.78 17.78
C SER A 117 -0.40 -4.20 16.59
N TYR A 118 -0.09 -4.65 15.37
CA TYR A 118 -0.72 -4.23 14.11
C TYR A 118 -1.82 -5.19 13.63
N ALA A 119 -1.88 -6.40 14.18
CA ALA A 119 -2.83 -7.44 13.79
C ALA A 119 -4.25 -7.17 14.30
N ASN A 120 -5.24 -7.67 13.57
CA ASN A 120 -6.57 -7.90 14.14
C ASN A 120 -6.55 -9.20 14.96
N VAL A 121 -7.37 -9.26 16.01
CA VAL A 121 -7.55 -10.47 16.81
C VAL A 121 -8.69 -11.30 16.23
N TYR A 122 -8.39 -12.49 15.72
CA TYR A 122 -9.37 -13.40 15.12
C TYR A 122 -9.87 -14.45 16.12
N ASN A 123 -10.46 -13.98 17.22
CA ASN A 123 -10.93 -14.79 18.34
C ASN A 123 -12.39 -15.25 18.23
N THR A 124 -13.15 -14.76 17.25
CA THR A 124 -14.56 -15.13 17.05
C THR A 124 -14.79 -15.68 15.65
N PHE A 125 -15.78 -16.58 15.55
CA PHE A 125 -16.24 -17.11 14.26
C PHE A 125 -16.66 -15.97 13.30
N ILE A 126 -17.35 -14.95 13.81
CA ILE A 126 -17.83 -13.82 12.98
C ILE A 126 -16.65 -13.07 12.36
N LYS A 127 -15.59 -12.77 13.13
CA LYS A 127 -14.39 -12.11 12.59
C LYS A 127 -13.70 -12.95 11.53
N TRP A 128 -13.58 -14.27 11.74
CA TRP A 128 -13.04 -15.19 10.74
C TRP A 128 -13.89 -15.26 9.48
N PHE A 129 -15.21 -15.41 9.65
CA PHE A 129 -16.17 -15.45 8.55
C PHE A 129 -16.10 -14.19 7.70
N ILE A 130 -16.02 -13.02 8.36
CA ILE A 130 -15.83 -11.74 7.70
C ILE A 130 -14.54 -11.79 6.89
N THR A 131 -13.41 -11.95 7.57
CA THR A 131 -12.08 -11.95 6.97
C THR A 131 -11.94 -12.87 5.76
N VAL A 132 -12.37 -14.14 5.88
CA VAL A 132 -12.29 -15.11 4.78
C VAL A 132 -13.21 -14.71 3.61
N THR A 133 -14.41 -14.24 3.91
CA THR A 133 -15.32 -13.80 2.86
C THR A 133 -14.75 -12.60 2.09
N THR A 134 -14.28 -11.57 2.80
CA THR A 134 -13.76 -10.37 2.15
C THR A 134 -12.46 -10.61 1.41
N HIS A 135 -11.57 -11.46 1.95
CA HIS A 135 -10.19 -11.60 1.47
C HIS A 135 -9.93 -12.87 0.66
N LEU A 136 -10.93 -13.74 0.50
CA LEU A 136 -10.78 -14.93 -0.35
C LEU A 136 -11.96 -15.09 -1.28
N VAL A 137 -13.18 -15.15 -0.75
CA VAL A 137 -14.37 -15.43 -1.55
C VAL A 137 -14.60 -14.32 -2.58
N THR A 138 -14.57 -13.06 -2.15
CA THR A 138 -14.75 -11.91 -3.06
C THR A 138 -13.66 -11.86 -4.14
N TYR A 139 -12.41 -12.16 -3.77
CA TYR A 139 -11.29 -12.20 -4.72
C TYR A 139 -11.45 -13.31 -5.76
N ILE A 140 -11.80 -14.54 -5.33
CA ILE A 140 -12.04 -15.68 -6.23
C ILE A 140 -13.19 -15.35 -7.20
N ILE A 141 -14.26 -14.73 -6.72
CA ILE A 141 -15.39 -14.32 -7.57
C ILE A 141 -14.94 -13.27 -8.58
N ALA A 142 -14.17 -12.25 -8.17
CA ALA A 142 -13.65 -11.23 -9.06
C ALA A 142 -12.73 -11.81 -10.14
N MET A 143 -11.83 -12.73 -9.77
CA MET A 143 -10.93 -13.42 -10.69
C MET A 143 -11.70 -14.31 -11.67
N THR A 144 -12.63 -15.11 -11.17
CA THR A 144 -13.51 -15.94 -12.01
C THR A 144 -14.28 -15.07 -13.00
N TYR A 145 -14.79 -13.92 -12.54
CA TYR A 145 -15.50 -13.01 -13.40
C TYR A 145 -14.63 -12.47 -14.53
N PHE A 146 -13.43 -12.03 -14.17
CA PHE A 146 -12.45 -11.54 -15.12
C PHE A 146 -12.15 -12.58 -16.19
N PHE A 147 -11.84 -13.81 -15.81
CA PHE A 147 -11.47 -14.86 -16.77
C PHE A 147 -12.63 -15.31 -17.66
N VAL A 148 -13.82 -15.47 -17.10
CA VAL A 148 -14.95 -16.10 -17.79
C VAL A 148 -15.78 -15.11 -18.60
N PHE A 149 -15.95 -13.87 -18.13
CA PHE A 149 -16.93 -12.94 -18.71
C PHE A 149 -16.33 -11.69 -19.33
N ILE A 150 -15.13 -11.26 -18.92
CA ILE A 150 -14.49 -10.09 -19.53
C ILE A 150 -13.85 -10.51 -20.84
N LYS A 151 -14.27 -9.84 -21.92
CA LYS A 151 -13.72 -10.03 -23.25
C LYS A 151 -12.21 -9.82 -23.20
N LYS A 152 -11.46 -10.84 -23.59
CA LYS A 152 -10.00 -10.81 -23.65
C LYS A 152 -9.55 -10.13 -24.93
N GLU A 153 -8.60 -9.22 -24.80
CA GLU A 153 -7.94 -8.57 -25.92
C GLU A 153 -6.47 -8.45 -25.60
N LYS A 154 -5.63 -8.58 -26.63
CA LYS A 154 -4.19 -8.54 -26.44
C LYS A 154 -3.81 -7.16 -25.92
N ILE A 155 -2.95 -7.16 -24.91
CA ILE A 155 -2.35 -5.95 -24.37
C ILE A 155 -0.88 -5.99 -24.71
N ASP A 156 -0.43 -4.95 -25.40
CA ASP A 156 0.97 -4.77 -25.70
C ASP A 156 1.73 -4.40 -24.42
N ILE A 157 2.47 -5.38 -23.90
CA ILE A 157 3.30 -5.26 -22.71
C ILE A 157 4.33 -4.12 -22.87
N ALA A 158 4.82 -3.91 -24.11
CA ALA A 158 5.87 -2.93 -24.40
C ALA A 158 5.37 -1.48 -24.31
N SER A 159 4.08 -1.22 -24.51
CA SER A 159 3.50 0.14 -24.42
C SER A 159 2.76 0.42 -23.11
N PHE A 160 2.45 -0.61 -22.31
CA PHE A 160 1.67 -0.46 -21.07
C PHE A 160 2.26 0.56 -20.08
N TYR A 161 3.60 0.62 -19.97
CA TYR A 161 4.29 1.52 -19.04
C TYR A 161 4.04 3.01 -19.31
N LYS A 162 3.69 3.40 -20.54
CA LYS A 162 3.65 4.82 -20.97
C LYS A 162 2.46 5.60 -20.43
N LYS A 163 1.34 4.95 -20.11
CA LYS A 163 0.10 5.62 -19.68
C LYS A 163 -0.60 4.88 -18.55
N GLU A 164 -0.71 3.56 -18.67
CA GLU A 164 -1.62 2.77 -17.83
C GLU A 164 -0.99 2.30 -16.53
N LEU A 165 0.33 2.13 -16.50
CA LEU A 165 1.07 1.77 -15.30
C LEU A 165 0.90 2.81 -14.20
N LEU A 166 1.04 4.10 -14.53
CA LEU A 166 0.93 5.20 -13.57
C LEU A 166 -0.47 5.31 -12.96
N ILE A 167 -1.51 4.92 -13.69
CA ILE A 167 -2.88 4.86 -13.14
C ILE A 167 -2.97 3.85 -12.00
N GLY A 168 -2.18 2.77 -12.07
CA GLY A 168 -1.98 1.79 -11.00
C GLY A 168 -1.33 2.34 -9.73
N TRP A 169 -0.74 3.54 -9.77
CA TRP A 169 -0.07 4.13 -8.60
C TRP A 169 -0.91 5.13 -7.86
N ILE A 170 -1.92 5.71 -8.54
CA ILE A 170 -2.78 6.75 -7.97
C ILE A 170 -3.38 6.29 -6.64
N TYR A 171 -3.92 5.06 -6.59
CA TYR A 171 -4.56 4.57 -5.38
C TYR A 171 -3.57 4.31 -4.22
N PRO A 172 -2.46 3.56 -4.40
CA PRO A 172 -1.43 3.42 -3.36
C PRO A 172 -0.90 4.76 -2.84
N ILE A 173 -0.70 5.74 -3.72
CA ILE A 173 -0.25 7.08 -3.31
C ILE A 173 -1.32 7.78 -2.48
N PHE A 174 -2.59 7.74 -2.91
CA PHE A 174 -3.69 8.32 -2.16
C PHE A 174 -3.86 7.65 -0.78
N TYR A 175 -3.74 6.32 -0.73
CA TYR A 175 -3.76 5.53 0.50
C TYR A 175 -2.68 6.00 1.47
N LEU A 176 -1.44 6.14 0.99
CA LEU A 176 -0.31 6.60 1.79
C LEU A 176 -0.54 8.01 2.34
N LEU A 177 -1.02 8.92 1.49
CA LEU A 177 -1.37 10.28 1.92
C LEU A 177 -2.44 10.27 3.02
N PHE A 178 -3.48 9.45 2.86
CA PHE A 178 -4.53 9.30 3.88
C PHE A 178 -3.96 8.85 5.23
N VAL A 179 -3.09 7.82 5.24
CA VAL A 179 -2.46 7.30 6.46
C VAL A 179 -1.55 8.35 7.11
N ILE A 180 -0.71 9.03 6.31
CA ILE A 180 0.20 10.07 6.82
C ILE A 180 -0.57 11.26 7.39
N ILE A 181 -1.61 11.75 6.70
CA ILE A 181 -2.45 12.84 7.19
C ILE A 181 -3.10 12.47 8.52
N ARG A 182 -3.68 11.26 8.61
CA ARG A 182 -4.29 10.76 9.85
C ARG A 182 -3.27 10.70 10.98
N MET A 183 -2.07 10.20 10.71
CA MET A 183 -0.97 10.13 11.67
C MET A 183 -0.61 11.51 12.22
N THR A 184 -0.41 12.49 11.34
CA THR A 184 -0.07 13.86 11.73
C THR A 184 -1.15 14.49 12.60
N ILE A 185 -2.43 14.28 12.25
CA ILE A 185 -3.57 14.75 13.06
C ILE A 185 -3.54 14.10 14.45
N MET A 186 -3.34 12.78 14.53
CA MET A 186 -3.32 12.06 15.81
C MET A 186 -2.15 12.49 16.69
N ASN A 187 -0.94 12.58 16.13
CA ASN A 187 0.24 13.07 16.87
C ASN A 187 0.03 14.48 17.41
N LYS A 188 -0.66 15.34 16.66
CA LYS A 188 -0.99 16.70 17.09
C LYS A 188 -2.00 16.75 18.23
N LEU A 189 -2.97 15.83 18.23
CA LEU A 189 -3.96 15.73 19.32
C LEU A 189 -3.34 15.14 20.60
N GLY A 190 -2.34 14.27 20.46
CA GLY A 190 -1.65 13.61 21.58
C GLY A 190 -2.44 12.44 22.17
N SER A 191 -1.77 11.57 22.93
CA SER A 191 -2.41 10.39 23.55
C SER A 191 -3.49 10.78 24.56
N ASP A 192 -3.25 11.84 25.36
CA ASP A 192 -4.19 12.34 26.37
C ASP A 192 -5.59 12.62 25.81
N TYR A 193 -5.67 13.17 24.59
CA TYR A 193 -6.95 13.43 23.93
C TYR A 193 -7.78 12.16 23.75
N PHE A 194 -7.14 11.05 23.41
CA PHE A 194 -7.82 9.77 23.17
C PHE A 194 -8.07 9.02 24.47
N LEU A 195 -7.11 9.00 25.40
CA LEU A 195 -7.26 8.37 26.71
C LEU A 195 -8.45 8.94 27.50
N ASN A 196 -8.63 10.27 27.47
CA ASN A 196 -9.74 10.94 28.15
C ASN A 196 -11.13 10.63 27.55
N GLN A 197 -11.20 9.98 26.39
CA GLN A 197 -12.46 9.62 25.72
C GLN A 197 -12.82 8.14 25.84
N ILE A 198 -11.97 7.35 26.49
CA ILE A 198 -12.20 5.92 26.69
C ILE A 198 -13.32 5.75 27.72
N SER A 199 -14.31 4.92 27.40
CA SER A 199 -15.32 4.57 28.40
C SER A 199 -14.72 3.67 29.49
N ALA A 200 -15.19 3.78 30.74
CA ALA A 200 -14.69 2.95 31.84
C ALA A 200 -14.70 1.45 31.53
N LYS A 201 -15.70 0.97 30.78
CA LYS A 201 -15.79 -0.43 30.32
C LYS A 201 -14.64 -0.81 29.39
N GLU A 202 -14.32 0.04 28.43
CA GLU A 202 -13.24 -0.19 27.45
C GLU A 202 -11.87 -0.10 28.12
N GLN A 203 -11.70 0.83 29.05
CA GLN A 203 -10.48 0.97 29.84
C GLN A 203 -10.21 -0.28 30.66
N LEU A 204 -11.19 -0.76 31.44
CA LEU A 204 -11.04 -2.00 32.22
C LEU A 204 -10.72 -3.22 31.35
N TRP A 205 -11.32 -3.29 30.15
CA TRP A 205 -11.03 -4.38 29.22
C TRP A 205 -9.62 -4.31 28.65
N LEU A 206 -9.12 -3.11 28.35
CA LEU A 206 -7.74 -2.89 27.92
C LEU A 206 -6.76 -3.24 29.04
N GLU A 207 -7.00 -2.79 30.26
CA GLU A 207 -6.15 -3.09 31.42
C GLU A 207 -6.07 -4.60 31.70
N ASP A 208 -7.19 -5.33 31.58
CA ASP A 208 -7.25 -6.78 31.80
C ASP A 208 -6.55 -7.60 30.70
N LYS A 209 -6.76 -7.25 29.42
CA LYS A 209 -6.38 -8.13 28.30
C LYS A 209 -5.27 -7.59 27.40
N TYR A 210 -5.07 -6.29 27.37
CA TYR A 210 -4.20 -5.59 26.43
C TYR A 210 -3.52 -4.39 27.07
N GLU A 211 -3.00 -4.55 28.29
CA GLU A 211 -2.40 -3.48 29.10
C GLU A 211 -1.32 -2.70 28.33
N TRP A 212 -0.61 -3.38 27.42
CA TRP A 212 0.38 -2.78 26.53
C TRP A 212 -0.17 -1.58 25.71
N VAL A 213 -1.47 -1.56 25.39
CA VAL A 213 -2.09 -0.46 24.65
C VAL A 213 -2.08 0.82 25.48
N ILE A 214 -2.41 0.72 26.76
CA ILE A 214 -2.45 1.86 27.68
C ILE A 214 -1.02 2.30 28.00
N LYS A 215 -0.14 1.36 28.38
CA LYS A 215 1.28 1.65 28.65
C LYS A 215 1.97 2.36 27.48
N LEU A 216 1.72 1.93 26.26
CA LEU A 216 2.29 2.57 25.06
C LEU A 216 1.88 4.04 24.92
N LEU A 217 0.66 4.38 25.33
CA LEU A 217 0.12 5.73 25.26
C LEU A 217 0.56 6.61 26.43
N GLU A 218 0.71 6.03 27.63
CA GLU A 218 1.17 6.71 28.84
C GLU A 218 2.68 7.01 28.81
N ASP A 219 3.48 6.08 28.29
CA ASP A 219 4.95 6.22 28.24
C ASP A 219 5.41 7.37 27.34
N ASP A 220 4.64 7.70 26.30
CA ASP A 220 5.01 8.70 25.32
C ASP A 220 3.80 9.21 24.54
N ASN A 221 3.43 10.47 24.82
CA ASN A 221 2.34 11.18 24.15
C ASN A 221 2.50 11.26 22.62
N SER A 222 3.71 11.06 22.07
CA SER A 222 3.99 11.05 20.63
C SER A 222 3.76 9.69 19.96
N LYS A 223 3.49 8.62 20.73
CA LYS A 223 3.28 7.26 20.19
C LYS A 223 1.86 6.99 19.73
N ILE A 224 0.90 7.88 19.94
CA ILE A 224 -0.47 7.71 19.42
C ILE A 224 -0.51 7.52 17.90
N GLY A 225 0.44 8.11 17.16
CA GLY A 225 0.59 7.94 15.71
C GLY A 225 0.78 6.50 15.26
N ILE A 226 1.27 5.60 16.12
CA ILE A 226 1.38 4.17 15.83
C ILE A 226 0.01 3.58 15.50
N PHE A 227 -1.06 4.06 16.14
CA PHE A 227 -2.42 3.59 15.90
C PHE A 227 -3.04 4.21 14.64
N SER A 228 -2.36 5.16 14.00
CA SER A 228 -2.79 5.73 12.74
C SER A 228 -2.57 4.77 11.56
N THR A 229 -1.55 3.92 11.67
CA THR A 229 -1.08 3.00 10.63
C THR A 229 -1.53 1.56 10.93
N PRO A 230 -2.26 0.89 10.03
CA PRO A 230 -2.64 -0.51 10.25
C PRO A 230 -1.54 -1.50 9.85
N TYR A 231 -0.54 -1.05 9.11
CA TYR A 231 0.59 -1.87 8.68
C TYR A 231 1.86 -1.36 9.34
N PHE A 232 2.62 -2.27 9.94
CA PHE A 232 3.86 -1.92 10.65
C PHE A 232 4.82 -1.13 9.75
N PHE A 233 4.86 -1.46 8.44
CA PHE A 233 5.78 -0.86 7.48
C PHE A 233 5.41 0.57 7.04
N PHE A 234 4.35 1.15 7.61
CA PHE A 234 3.98 2.56 7.41
C PHE A 234 4.12 3.41 8.67
N ASN A 235 4.70 2.86 9.73
CA ASN A 235 4.89 3.58 10.98
C ASN A 235 6.28 4.25 11.04
N PRO A 236 6.37 5.60 11.02
CA PRO A 236 7.64 6.30 11.14
C PRO A 236 8.10 6.51 12.59
N ASN A 237 7.26 6.23 13.59
CA ASN A 237 7.55 6.46 15.02
C ASN A 237 8.28 5.28 15.68
N VAL A 238 8.74 4.29 14.90
CA VAL A 238 9.57 3.18 15.39
C VAL A 238 11.03 3.43 15.03
N LYS A 239 11.94 2.61 15.58
CA LYS A 239 13.36 2.61 15.18
C LYS A 239 13.45 2.46 13.66
N ASN A 240 14.23 3.32 12.99
CA ASN A 240 14.36 3.35 11.53
C ASN A 240 13.00 3.47 10.79
N GLY A 241 12.01 4.10 11.42
CA GLY A 241 10.65 4.18 10.91
C GLY A 241 10.53 4.94 9.58
N ILE A 242 11.39 5.93 9.33
CA ILE A 242 11.41 6.68 8.06
C ILE A 242 11.85 5.75 6.91
N GLU A 243 12.91 4.98 7.13
CA GLU A 243 13.40 3.98 6.18
C GLU A 243 12.36 2.89 5.97
N LEU A 244 11.68 2.47 7.03
CA LEU A 244 10.59 1.51 6.98
C LEU A 244 9.41 2.02 6.12
N LEU A 245 8.93 3.23 6.38
CA LEU A 245 7.87 3.90 5.59
C LEU A 245 8.27 4.02 4.11
N THR A 246 9.53 4.39 3.84
CA THR A 246 10.07 4.51 2.48
C THR A 246 10.10 3.16 1.78
N THR A 247 10.63 2.14 2.45
CA THR A 247 10.71 0.77 1.93
C THR A 247 9.33 0.21 1.67
N GLY A 248 8.40 0.34 2.62
CA GLY A 248 7.02 -0.11 2.49
C GLY A 248 6.32 0.56 1.31
N THR A 249 6.50 1.87 1.15
CA THR A 249 5.93 2.63 0.03
C THR A 249 6.43 2.12 -1.31
N ILE A 250 7.75 2.01 -1.46
CA ILE A 250 8.37 1.61 -2.73
C ILE A 250 8.05 0.15 -3.05
N PHE A 251 8.07 -0.71 -2.04
CA PHE A 251 7.71 -2.11 -2.18
C PHE A 251 6.25 -2.27 -2.61
N CYS A 252 5.31 -1.51 -2.03
CA CYS A 252 3.91 -1.51 -2.47
C CYS A 252 3.75 -1.04 -3.93
N LEU A 253 4.44 0.03 -4.32
CA LEU A 253 4.43 0.53 -5.71
C LEU A 253 5.06 -0.47 -6.69
N PHE A 254 6.09 -1.18 -6.28
CA PHE A 254 6.72 -2.22 -7.09
C PHE A 254 5.82 -3.46 -7.22
N LEU A 255 5.26 -3.93 -6.10
CA LEU A 255 4.36 -5.08 -6.10
C LEU A 255 3.10 -4.82 -6.93
N ILE A 256 2.53 -3.61 -6.91
CA ILE A 256 1.37 -3.32 -7.77
C ILE A 256 1.74 -3.40 -9.25
N VAL A 257 2.94 -2.95 -9.65
CA VAL A 257 3.44 -3.10 -11.02
C VAL A 257 3.59 -4.57 -11.37
N LEU A 258 4.20 -5.37 -10.49
CA LEU A 258 4.30 -6.82 -10.70
C LEU A 258 2.92 -7.46 -10.87
N CYS A 259 1.94 -7.08 -10.04
CA CYS A 259 0.57 -7.56 -10.16
C CYS A 259 -0.06 -7.16 -11.50
N GLN A 260 0.14 -5.92 -11.97
CA GLN A 260 -0.35 -5.47 -13.29
C GLN A 260 0.23 -6.31 -14.42
N TYR A 261 1.56 -6.50 -14.44
CA TYR A 261 2.22 -7.30 -15.46
C TYR A 261 1.80 -8.77 -15.39
N PHE A 262 1.62 -9.32 -14.19
CA PHE A 262 1.08 -10.67 -14.00
C PHE A 262 -0.35 -10.80 -14.56
N MET A 263 -1.23 -9.84 -14.29
CA MET A 263 -2.60 -9.84 -14.81
C MET A 263 -2.65 -9.65 -16.33
N ILE A 264 -1.76 -8.84 -16.91
CA ILE A 264 -1.59 -8.71 -18.37
C ILE A 264 -1.13 -10.02 -18.98
N TRP A 265 -0.14 -10.67 -18.37
CA TRP A 265 0.38 -11.97 -18.82
C TRP A 265 -0.73 -13.02 -18.80
N LEU A 266 -1.47 -13.16 -17.70
CA LEU A 266 -2.63 -14.03 -17.58
C LEU A 266 -3.70 -13.72 -18.64
N ASN A 267 -4.00 -12.45 -18.88
CA ASN A 267 -4.94 -12.03 -19.93
C ASN A 267 -4.46 -12.46 -21.33
N ASN A 268 -3.19 -12.26 -21.63
CA ASN A 268 -2.61 -12.57 -22.94
C ASN A 268 -2.48 -14.08 -23.17
N LEU A 269 -2.26 -14.89 -22.12
CA LEU A 269 -2.26 -16.36 -22.21
C LEU A 269 -3.60 -16.93 -22.69
N CYS A 270 -4.71 -16.26 -22.39
CA CYS A 270 -6.04 -16.67 -22.86
C CYS A 270 -6.24 -16.44 -24.37
N ILE A 271 -5.28 -15.79 -25.06
CA ILE A 271 -5.39 -15.42 -26.48
C ILE A 271 -4.44 -16.30 -27.29
N LYS A 272 -4.98 -17.16 -28.13
CA LYS A 272 -4.20 -18.00 -29.05
C LYS A 272 -3.76 -17.17 -30.26
N GLU A 273 -2.55 -16.61 -30.23
CA GLU A 273 -1.91 -16.01 -31.40
C GLU A 273 -0.45 -16.44 -31.51
N LYS A 274 -0.01 -16.72 -32.74
CA LYS A 274 1.41 -16.90 -33.05
C LYS A 274 2.07 -15.52 -33.08
N SER A 275 2.90 -15.22 -32.09
CA SER A 275 3.69 -13.98 -32.11
C SER A 275 4.78 -14.07 -33.18
N LYS A 276 4.76 -13.17 -34.16
CA LYS A 276 5.97 -12.88 -34.95
C LYS A 276 6.94 -12.10 -34.06
N LYS A 277 8.15 -12.63 -33.89
CA LYS A 277 9.26 -11.89 -33.28
C LYS A 277 9.78 -10.90 -34.32
N GLU A 278 9.38 -9.64 -34.25
CA GLU A 278 10.06 -8.57 -34.98
C GLU A 278 11.36 -8.23 -34.25
N ARG A 279 12.49 -8.32 -34.95
CA ARG A 279 13.75 -7.77 -34.48
C ARG A 279 13.76 -6.29 -34.84
N ASN A 280 13.45 -5.45 -33.86
CA ASN A 280 13.63 -4.01 -34.02
C ASN A 280 15.10 -3.68 -33.83
N VAL A 281 15.75 -3.24 -34.91
CA VAL A 281 17.02 -2.50 -34.82
C VAL A 281 16.67 -1.14 -34.23
N PHE A 282 17.27 -0.82 -33.09
CA PHE A 282 17.03 0.46 -32.40
C PHE A 282 18.29 1.31 -32.43
N SER A 283 18.12 2.62 -32.50
CA SER A 283 19.20 3.61 -32.43
C SER A 283 18.81 4.67 -31.41
N THR A 284 19.68 4.94 -30.45
CA THR A 284 19.45 6.01 -29.45
C THR A 284 19.66 7.41 -30.03
N THR A 285 18.76 8.35 -29.72
CA THR A 285 18.92 9.77 -30.09
C THR A 285 19.96 10.49 -29.22
N LYS A 286 20.38 11.70 -29.61
CA LYS A 286 21.34 12.50 -28.82
C LYS A 286 20.77 12.85 -27.45
N GLU A 287 19.49 13.19 -27.39
CA GLU A 287 18.76 13.53 -26.17
C GLU A 287 18.70 12.33 -25.22
N GLU A 288 18.42 11.13 -25.74
CA GLU A 288 18.43 9.90 -24.94
C GLU A 288 19.82 9.60 -24.37
N LYS A 289 20.89 9.89 -25.10
CA LYS A 289 22.26 9.74 -24.60
C LYS A 289 22.57 10.73 -23.47
N VAL A 290 22.16 12.00 -23.62
CA VAL A 290 22.33 13.02 -22.57
C VAL A 290 21.55 12.63 -21.31
N LEU A 291 20.28 12.23 -21.45
CA LEU A 291 19.46 11.74 -20.33
C LEU A 291 20.08 10.51 -19.67
N GLY A 292 20.67 9.62 -20.46
CA GLY A 292 21.37 8.45 -19.96
C GLY A 292 22.63 8.82 -19.15
N ILE A 293 23.43 9.79 -19.59
CA ILE A 293 24.58 10.28 -18.82
C ILE A 293 24.13 10.88 -17.48
N ILE A 294 23.07 11.70 -17.48
CA ILE A 294 22.49 12.26 -16.25
C ILE A 294 22.03 11.13 -15.31
N THR A 295 21.38 10.10 -15.84
CA THR A 295 20.91 8.94 -15.07
C THR A 295 22.07 8.19 -14.42
N ILE A 296 23.19 8.02 -15.12
CA ILE A 296 24.40 7.38 -14.58
C ILE A 296 24.99 8.21 -13.44
N LEU A 297 25.12 9.53 -13.62
CA LEU A 297 25.65 10.43 -12.59
C LEU A 297 24.79 10.41 -11.31
N LEU A 298 23.47 10.52 -11.46
CA LEU A 298 22.53 10.44 -10.34
C LEU A 298 22.61 9.08 -9.63
N SER A 299 22.67 7.99 -10.39
CA SER A 299 22.78 6.63 -9.82
C SER A 299 24.08 6.45 -9.02
N ALA A 300 25.19 7.03 -9.49
CA ALA A 300 26.46 7.00 -8.76
C ALA A 300 26.41 7.78 -7.43
N ILE A 301 25.71 8.92 -7.40
CA ILE A 301 25.46 9.68 -6.18
C ILE A 301 24.65 8.83 -5.18
N PHE A 302 23.58 8.17 -5.64
CA PHE A 302 22.77 7.31 -4.76
C PHE A 302 23.50 6.08 -4.26
N ILE A 303 24.38 5.47 -5.07
CA ILE A 303 25.27 4.40 -4.62
C ILE A 303 26.16 4.91 -3.49
N SER A 304 26.76 6.09 -3.65
CA SER A 304 27.64 6.68 -2.62
C SER A 304 26.88 6.96 -1.32
N LEU A 305 25.67 7.52 -1.41
CA LEU A 305 24.81 7.75 -0.26
C LEU A 305 24.36 6.45 0.43
N ALA A 306 24.02 5.41 -0.36
CA ALA A 306 23.64 4.12 0.19
C ALA A 306 24.82 3.44 0.90
N ILE A 307 26.04 3.50 0.34
CA ILE A 307 27.25 3.02 1.00
C ILE A 307 27.47 3.78 2.31
N TYR A 308 27.40 5.11 2.30
CA TYR A 308 27.52 5.93 3.50
C TYR A 308 26.49 5.52 4.58
N LYS A 309 25.23 5.35 4.19
CA LYS A 309 24.17 4.90 5.11
C LYS A 309 24.38 3.48 5.63
N LEU A 310 24.97 2.60 4.82
CA LEU A 310 25.34 1.25 5.22
C LEU A 310 26.50 1.20 6.21
N THR A 311 27.31 2.26 6.29
CA THR A 311 28.41 2.38 7.27
C THR A 311 27.96 2.90 8.65
N ASP A 312 26.69 3.29 8.81
CA ASP A 312 26.13 3.75 10.08
C ASP A 312 25.83 2.55 11.00
N ILE A 313 26.85 2.05 11.70
CA ILE A 313 26.79 0.77 12.42
C ILE A 313 25.74 0.80 13.55
N ASP A 314 25.50 1.97 14.16
CA ASP A 314 24.55 2.15 15.27
C ASP A 314 23.10 1.83 14.86
N LYS A 315 22.83 1.80 13.55
CA LYS A 315 21.52 1.43 12.98
C LYS A 315 21.30 -0.07 12.93
N TYR A 316 22.33 -0.89 13.19
CA TYR A 316 22.26 -2.34 13.25
C TYR A 316 22.41 -2.82 14.69
N ASN A 317 21.31 -2.98 15.42
CA ASN A 317 21.35 -3.64 16.72
C ASN A 317 20.50 -4.91 16.73
N PHE A 318 21.06 -5.98 16.16
CA PHE A 318 20.40 -7.28 16.13
C PHE A 318 20.37 -8.01 17.49
N SER A 319 20.89 -7.41 18.57
CA SER A 319 20.81 -8.03 19.91
C SER A 319 19.42 -7.92 20.53
N ASP A 320 18.69 -6.85 20.22
CA ASP A 320 17.31 -6.67 20.67
C ASP A 320 16.36 -7.39 19.70
N LYS A 321 15.82 -8.53 20.15
CA LYS A 321 14.87 -9.35 19.37
C LYS A 321 13.67 -8.53 18.87
N ASN A 322 13.27 -7.48 19.57
CA ASN A 322 12.11 -6.67 19.23
C ASN A 322 12.40 -5.63 18.14
N SER A 323 13.67 -5.27 17.94
CA SER A 323 14.09 -4.34 16.88
C SER A 323 14.68 -5.00 15.65
N VAL A 324 14.92 -6.33 15.66
CA VAL A 324 15.54 -7.06 14.53
C VAL A 324 14.86 -6.77 13.19
N LEU A 325 13.52 -6.76 13.17
CA LEU A 325 12.77 -6.48 11.94
C LEU A 325 13.07 -5.06 11.41
N TYR A 326 13.09 -4.07 12.30
CA TYR A 326 13.32 -2.67 11.93
C TYR A 326 14.77 -2.42 11.48
N ASP A 327 15.72 -3.07 12.13
CA ASP A 327 17.13 -3.00 11.77
C ASP A 327 17.40 -3.72 10.44
N PHE A 328 16.75 -4.86 10.21
CA PHE A 328 16.80 -5.56 8.94
C PHE A 328 16.19 -4.73 7.79
N MET A 329 15.10 -4.01 8.03
CA MET A 329 14.49 -3.15 7.01
C MET A 329 15.41 -1.98 6.59
N TYR A 330 16.16 -1.40 7.53
CA TYR A 330 17.19 -0.41 7.21
C TYR A 330 18.26 -1.00 6.28
N LEU A 331 18.82 -2.17 6.63
CA LEU A 331 19.80 -2.88 5.81
C LEU A 331 19.23 -3.20 4.41
N PHE A 332 18.04 -3.78 4.39
CA PHE A 332 17.35 -4.22 3.17
C PHE A 332 17.11 -3.05 2.20
N LEU A 333 16.66 -1.89 2.71
CA LEU A 333 16.44 -0.69 1.91
C LEU A 333 17.69 -0.29 1.15
N TYR A 334 18.81 -0.13 1.85
CA TYR A 334 20.03 0.39 1.22
C TYR A 334 20.71 -0.64 0.30
N ILE A 335 20.60 -1.94 0.60
CA ILE A 335 21.01 -3.00 -0.34
C ILE A 335 20.18 -2.91 -1.64
N ILE A 336 18.86 -2.75 -1.52
CA ILE A 336 17.98 -2.60 -2.68
C ILE A 336 18.33 -1.35 -3.49
N ILE A 337 18.60 -0.22 -2.82
CA ILE A 337 19.03 1.02 -3.48
C ILE A 337 20.32 0.78 -4.26
N LEU A 338 21.30 0.08 -3.69
CA LEU A 338 22.52 -0.29 -4.41
C LEU A 338 22.22 -1.12 -5.64
N LEU A 339 21.46 -2.21 -5.49
CA LEU A 339 21.15 -3.12 -6.59
C LEU A 339 20.41 -2.41 -7.73
N PHE A 340 19.41 -1.57 -7.43
CA PHE A 340 18.67 -0.85 -8.45
C PHE A 340 19.51 0.22 -9.15
N ASN A 341 20.37 0.95 -8.43
CA ASN A 341 21.21 1.97 -9.05
C ASN A 341 22.36 1.36 -9.87
N ILE A 342 22.95 0.25 -9.43
CA ILE A 342 23.90 -0.52 -10.24
C ILE A 342 23.21 -1.03 -11.52
N SER A 343 22.03 -1.63 -11.38
CA SER A 343 21.24 -2.11 -12.52
C SER A 343 20.87 -0.98 -13.48
N SER A 344 20.50 0.19 -12.95
CA SER A 344 20.21 1.40 -13.73
C SER A 344 21.42 1.80 -14.58
N ILE A 345 22.61 1.92 -13.97
CA ILE A 345 23.85 2.23 -14.69
C ILE A 345 24.11 1.21 -15.80
N VAL A 346 24.04 -0.08 -15.50
CA VAL A 346 24.30 -1.16 -16.47
C VAL A 346 23.31 -1.06 -17.64
N PHE A 347 22.01 -0.97 -17.38
CA PHE A 347 21.02 -0.90 -18.45
C PHE A 347 21.10 0.39 -19.26
N THR A 348 21.43 1.52 -18.63
CA THR A 348 21.66 2.77 -19.33
C THR A 348 22.89 2.71 -20.24
N ILE A 349 24.00 2.11 -19.80
CA ILE A 349 25.19 1.89 -20.63
C ILE A 349 24.85 1.00 -21.83
N LEU A 350 24.17 -0.13 -21.60
CA LEU A 350 23.75 -1.03 -22.66
C LEU A 350 22.78 -0.37 -23.65
N LYS A 351 21.92 0.55 -23.18
CA LYS A 351 21.04 1.35 -24.04
C LYS A 351 21.84 2.32 -24.92
N ILE A 352 22.71 3.13 -24.31
CA ILE A 352 23.51 4.17 -25.02
C ILE A 352 24.46 3.54 -26.06
N THR A 353 24.97 2.34 -25.77
CA THR A 353 25.84 1.57 -26.68
C THR A 353 25.07 0.79 -27.74
N ASN A 354 23.73 0.92 -27.78
CA ASN A 354 22.83 0.19 -28.68
C ASN A 354 22.94 -1.35 -28.58
N VAL A 355 23.37 -1.87 -27.43
CA VAL A 355 23.49 -3.32 -27.18
C VAL A 355 22.14 -3.91 -26.72
N TYR A 356 21.40 -3.18 -25.88
CA TYR A 356 20.13 -3.67 -25.33
C TYR A 356 19.11 -2.55 -25.13
N ASN A 357 17.87 -2.76 -25.57
CA ASN A 357 16.76 -1.84 -25.35
C ASN A 357 15.52 -2.60 -24.89
N ASN A 358 15.26 -2.54 -23.59
CA ASN A 358 14.00 -2.96 -23.01
C ASN A 358 13.36 -1.75 -22.33
N PRO A 359 12.36 -1.10 -22.97
CA PRO A 359 11.79 0.13 -22.47
C PRO A 359 11.07 -0.06 -21.13
N THR A 360 10.48 -1.23 -20.90
CA THR A 360 9.84 -1.58 -19.63
C THR A 360 10.86 -1.68 -18.51
N LEU A 361 11.95 -2.44 -18.72
CA LEU A 361 12.98 -2.61 -17.70
C LEU A 361 13.67 -1.28 -17.40
N ASN A 362 14.01 -0.50 -18.44
CA ASN A 362 14.58 0.84 -18.30
C ASN A 362 13.64 1.77 -17.52
N PHE A 363 12.34 1.76 -17.82
CA PHE A 363 11.36 2.54 -17.08
C PHE A 363 11.31 2.10 -15.62
N ILE A 364 11.20 0.80 -15.33
CA ILE A 364 11.13 0.29 -13.96
C ILE A 364 12.40 0.66 -13.19
N THR A 365 13.60 0.42 -13.73
CA THR A 365 14.85 0.73 -13.01
C THR A 365 15.05 2.23 -12.83
N THR A 366 14.73 3.04 -13.85
CA THR A 366 14.84 4.50 -13.76
C THR A 366 13.84 5.05 -12.76
N VAL A 367 12.59 4.59 -12.80
CA VAL A 367 11.56 5.07 -11.88
C VAL A 367 11.80 4.57 -10.47
N MET A 368 12.27 3.34 -10.25
CA MET A 368 12.67 2.89 -8.92
C MET A 368 13.84 3.73 -8.40
N SER A 369 14.93 3.86 -9.16
CA SER A 369 16.09 4.71 -8.81
C SER A 369 15.69 6.16 -8.48
N SER A 370 14.80 6.76 -9.28
CA SER A 370 14.32 8.13 -9.06
C SER A 370 13.22 8.25 -8.00
N LEU A 371 12.39 7.24 -7.74
CA LEU A 371 11.46 7.22 -6.60
C LEU A 371 12.21 7.10 -5.27
N PHE A 372 13.34 6.38 -5.23
CA PHE A 372 14.22 6.40 -4.05
C PHE A 372 14.74 7.82 -3.82
N ALA A 373 15.19 8.52 -4.87
CA ALA A 373 15.59 9.92 -4.80
C ALA A 373 14.46 10.85 -4.35
N LEU A 374 13.27 10.72 -4.96
CA LEU A 374 12.10 11.51 -4.63
C LEU A 374 11.58 11.22 -3.23
N ASN A 375 11.69 10.02 -2.66
CA ASN A 375 11.19 9.81 -1.29
C ASN A 375 12.09 10.48 -0.23
N PHE A 376 13.41 10.57 -0.43
CA PHE A 376 14.28 11.32 0.49
C PHE A 376 14.00 12.84 0.50
N TYR A 377 13.60 13.41 -0.64
CA TYR A 377 13.42 14.86 -0.77
C TYR A 377 11.96 15.32 -0.88
N PHE A 378 11.09 14.55 -1.53
CA PHE A 378 9.70 14.88 -1.82
C PHE A 378 8.71 14.41 -0.76
N ALA A 379 8.93 13.27 -0.08
CA ALA A 379 8.16 12.96 1.13
C ALA A 379 8.44 14.01 2.20
N SER A 380 9.70 14.45 2.31
CA SER A 380 10.10 15.62 3.09
C SER A 380 9.38 16.90 2.65
N VAL A 381 9.22 17.17 1.34
CA VAL A 381 8.45 18.32 0.82
C VAL A 381 6.94 18.20 1.10
N ILE A 382 6.34 17.03 0.91
CA ILE A 382 4.91 16.78 1.17
C ILE A 382 4.62 16.86 2.68
N ILE A 383 5.52 16.39 3.54
CA ILE A 383 5.43 16.54 5.01
C ILE A 383 5.73 18.00 5.42
N LEU A 384 6.64 18.68 4.73
CA LEU A 384 6.93 20.11 4.94
C LEU A 384 5.74 21.00 4.57
N LEU A 385 4.91 20.65 3.58
CA LEU A 385 3.79 21.48 3.17
C LEU A 385 2.77 21.74 4.32
N PRO A 386 2.28 20.72 5.05
CA PRO A 386 1.48 20.90 6.26
C PRO A 386 2.21 21.66 7.37
N LEU A 387 3.52 21.40 7.60
CA LEU A 387 4.31 22.07 8.64
C LEU A 387 4.57 23.56 8.33
N ILE A 388 4.83 23.88 7.06
CA ILE A 388 4.95 25.26 6.56
C ILE A 388 3.59 25.96 6.67
N TYR A 389 2.50 25.29 6.30
CA TYR A 389 1.15 25.83 6.42
C TYR A 389 0.79 26.11 7.89
N GLU A 390 1.13 25.21 8.81
CA GLU A 390 0.97 25.39 10.25
C GLU A 390 1.77 26.59 10.77
N LYS A 391 3.04 26.71 10.39
CA LYS A 391 3.88 27.84 10.79
C LYS A 391 3.36 29.18 10.24
N ILE A 392 2.84 29.18 9.03
CA ILE A 392 2.16 30.35 8.43
C ILE A 392 0.88 30.67 9.20
N TYR A 393 0.10 29.67 9.61
CA TYR A 393 -1.15 29.85 10.33
C TYR A 393 -0.93 30.34 11.77
N LEU A 394 0.03 29.78 12.51
CA LEU A 394 0.38 30.21 13.87
C LEU A 394 0.98 31.63 13.91
N ASN A 395 1.65 32.06 12.84
CA ASN A 395 2.16 33.42 12.72
C ASN A 395 1.10 34.44 12.29
N LYS A 396 -0.09 34.01 11.86
CA LYS A 396 -1.24 34.91 11.76
C LYS A 396 -1.76 35.14 13.17
N LYS A 397 -1.39 36.27 13.78
CA LYS A 397 -2.08 36.80 14.95
C LYS A 397 -3.57 36.78 14.66
N ILE A 398 -4.31 35.89 15.31
CA ILE A 398 -5.76 35.94 15.34
C ILE A 398 -6.09 37.32 15.92
N PRO A 399 -6.79 38.21 15.20
CA PRO A 399 -7.20 39.49 15.75
C PRO A 399 -7.98 39.21 17.03
N SER A 400 -7.52 39.74 18.15
CA SER A 400 -8.08 39.52 19.49
C SER A 400 -9.39 40.29 19.71
N ASN A 401 -10.28 40.28 18.72
CA ASN A 401 -11.58 40.91 18.78
C ASN A 401 -12.66 39.87 18.45
N ILE A 402 -12.91 38.97 19.39
CA ILE A 402 -14.24 38.38 19.65
C ILE A 402 -14.46 38.45 21.16
#